data_AF-A0A2J4Q0V9-F1
#
_entry.id   AF-A0A2J4Q0V9-F1
#
_cell.length_a   1.000
_cell.length_b   1.000
_cell.length_c   1.000
_cell.angle_alpha   90.00
_cell.angle_beta   90.00
_cell.angle_gamma   90.00
#
_symmetry.space_group_name_H-M   'P 1'
#
loop_
_entity.id
_entity.type
_entity.pdbx_description
1 polymer ?
#
loop_
_entity_poly.entity_id
_entity_poly.type
_entity_poly.pdbx_seq_one_letter_code
_entity_poly.pdbx_strand_id
1 'polypeptide(L)' 'MKSYWQDKYPSAFCWSFGDSPALADELAALVIAGKKRGTCGSLASYQQEQPPVTPGAYHIVLD' A
#
# COMPACT_ATOMS: atom_id res chain seq x y z
N MET A 1 5.88 -6.76 -15.17
CA MET A 1 6.09 -5.47 -14.48
C MET A 1 5.95 -5.59 -12.96
N LYS A 2 4.96 -6.34 -12.42
CA LYS A 2 4.88 -6.70 -10.99
C LYS A 2 6.19 -7.28 -10.43
N SER A 3 6.81 -8.22 -11.14
CA SER A 3 8.07 -8.85 -10.70
C SER A 3 9.21 -7.87 -10.51
N TYR A 4 9.40 -6.90 -11.41
CA TYR A 4 10.49 -5.92 -11.30
C TYR A 4 10.48 -5.13 -9.99
N TRP A 5 9.30 -4.66 -9.57
CA TRP A 5 9.20 -3.89 -8.33
C TRP A 5 9.36 -4.74 -7.08
N GLN A 6 8.92 -6.00 -7.13
CA GLN A 6 9.16 -6.96 -6.06
C GLN A 6 10.65 -7.33 -5.98
N ASP A 7 11.34 -7.48 -7.10
CA ASP A 7 12.80 -7.72 -7.12
C ASP A 7 13.58 -6.51 -6.58
N LYS A 8 13.13 -5.30 -6.93
CA LYS A 8 13.74 -4.04 -6.43
C LYS A 8 13.44 -3.78 -4.96
N TYR A 9 12.25 -4.17 -4.48
CA TYR A 9 11.79 -4.00 -3.10
C TYR A 9 11.29 -5.32 -2.53
N PRO A 10 12.18 -6.28 -2.23
CA PRO A 10 11.81 -7.65 -1.86
C PRO A 10 11.03 -7.75 -0.54
N SER A 11 11.13 -6.72 0.31
CA SER A 11 10.41 -6.65 1.58
C SER A 11 9.16 -5.76 1.52
N ALA A 12 8.82 -5.21 0.35
CA ALA A 12 7.67 -4.32 0.23
C ALA A 12 6.36 -5.11 0.13
N PHE A 13 5.38 -4.69 0.92
CA PHE A 13 4.02 -5.20 0.80
C PHE A 13 3.39 -4.75 -0.51
N CYS A 14 2.59 -5.62 -1.13
CA CYS A 14 1.88 -5.35 -2.37
C CYS A 14 0.36 -5.44 -2.12
N TRP A 15 -0.36 -4.32 -2.22
CA TRP A 15 -1.77 -4.22 -1.82
C TRP A 15 -2.47 -3.03 -2.51
N SER A 16 -3.79 -3.02 -2.52
CA SER A 16 -4.63 -1.94 -3.07
C SER A 16 -5.40 -1.23 -1.96
N PHE A 17 -5.77 0.03 -2.20
CA PHE A 17 -6.64 0.76 -1.28
C PHE A 17 -8.10 0.33 -1.42
N GLY A 18 -8.89 0.55 -0.35
CA GLY A 18 -10.33 0.34 -0.38
C GLY A 18 -10.74 -1.13 -0.40
N ASP A 19 -12.04 -1.35 -0.55
CA ASP A 19 -12.70 -2.67 -0.53
C ASP A 19 -13.31 -3.05 -1.89
N SER A 20 -13.14 -2.21 -2.91
CA SER A 20 -13.63 -2.43 -4.26
C SER A 20 -12.64 -1.92 -5.31
N PRO A 21 -12.62 -2.50 -6.53
CA PRO A 21 -11.71 -2.06 -7.59
C PRO A 21 -11.86 -0.57 -7.95
N ALA A 22 -13.10 -0.08 -8.04
CA ALA A 22 -13.34 1.33 -8.36
C ALA A 22 -12.76 2.28 -7.29
N LEU A 23 -12.83 1.89 -6.02
CA LEU A 23 -12.27 2.68 -4.92
C LEU A 23 -10.73 2.58 -4.89
N ALA A 24 -10.17 1.43 -5.25
CA ALA A 24 -8.72 1.25 -5.39
C ALA A 24 -8.15 2.20 -6.46
N ASP A 25 -8.75 2.22 -7.66
CA ASP A 25 -8.41 3.12 -8.76
C ASP A 25 -8.45 4.60 -8.32
N GLU A 26 -9.57 5.02 -7.70
CA GLU A 26 -9.76 6.41 -7.26
C GLU A 26 -8.67 6.83 -6.25
N LEU A 27 -8.43 6.00 -5.24
CA LEU A 27 -7.48 6.32 -4.18
C LEU A 27 -6.02 6.26 -4.68
N ALA A 28 -5.69 5.32 -5.57
CA ALA A 28 -4.39 5.25 -6.22
C ALA A 28 -4.12 6.51 -7.06
N ALA A 29 -5.11 6.99 -7.81
CA ALA A 29 -5.00 8.23 -8.58
C ALA A 29 -4.70 9.45 -7.69
N LEU A 30 -5.29 9.53 -6.48
CA LEU A 30 -4.98 10.59 -5.52
C LEU A 30 -3.56 10.51 -4.95
N VAL A 31 -3.01 9.30 -4.79
CA VAL A 31 -1.60 9.10 -4.38
C VAL A 31 -0.66 9.54 -5.50
N ILE A 32 -0.92 9.11 -6.75
CA ILE A 32 -0.13 9.49 -7.93
C ILE A 32 -0.14 11.01 -8.13
N ALA A 33 -1.30 11.66 -7.94
CA ALA A 33 -1.43 13.12 -7.99
C ALA A 33 -0.77 13.84 -6.79
N GLY A 34 -0.21 13.12 -5.82
CA GLY A 34 0.44 13.67 -4.63
C GLY A 34 -0.51 14.34 -3.62
N LYS A 35 -1.82 14.10 -3.74
CA LYS A 35 -2.88 14.67 -2.88
C LYS A 35 -3.15 13.81 -1.65
N LYS A 36 -3.14 12.48 -1.81
CA LYS A 36 -3.25 11.53 -0.69
C LYS A 36 -1.87 11.16 -0.19
N ARG A 37 -1.49 11.67 0.98
CA ARG A 37 -0.16 11.44 1.62
C ARG A 37 -0.25 10.69 2.95
N GLY A 38 -1.45 10.23 3.32
CA GLY A 38 -1.70 9.51 4.55
C GLY A 38 -2.82 8.48 4.38
N THR A 39 -2.76 7.44 5.19
CA THR A 39 -3.78 6.39 5.30
C THR A 39 -3.85 5.88 6.74
N CYS A 40 -4.95 5.24 7.10
CA CYS A 40 -5.13 4.59 8.39
C CYS A 40 -5.81 3.23 8.20
N GLY A 41 -5.72 2.39 9.22
CA GLY A 41 -6.36 1.09 9.28
C GLY A 41 -6.68 0.73 10.72
N SER A 42 -7.25 -0.46 10.93
CA SER A 42 -7.53 -0.97 12.27
C SER A 42 -6.26 -1.17 13.07
N LEU A 43 -6.21 -0.63 14.30
CA LEU A 43 -5.08 -0.83 15.22
C LEU A 43 -4.91 -2.32 15.57
N ALA A 44 -6.02 -3.04 15.76
CA ALA A 44 -5.98 -4.46 16.07
C ALA A 44 -5.38 -5.28 14.92
N SER A 45 -5.69 -4.90 13.67
CA SER A 45 -5.10 -5.54 12.49
C SER A 45 -3.60 -5.23 12.38
N TYR A 46 -3.21 -3.97 12.59
CA TYR A 46 -1.81 -3.56 12.60
C TYR A 46 -0.98 -4.33 13.64
N GLN A 47 -1.52 -4.56 14.84
CA GLN A 47 -0.85 -5.34 15.89
C GLN A 47 -0.61 -6.81 15.51
N GLN A 48 -1.36 -7.33 14.55
CA GLN A 48 -1.24 -8.71 14.06
C GLN A 48 -0.44 -8.81 12.74
N GLU A 49 -0.06 -7.68 12.14
CA GLU A 49 0.61 -7.62 10.86
C GLU A 49 2.07 -8.12 10.97
N GLN A 50 2.46 -9.02 10.06
CA GLN A 50 3.79 -9.63 10.04
C GLN A 50 4.39 -9.61 8.63
N PRO A 51 5.57 -9.00 8.42
CA PRO A 51 6.31 -8.18 9.39
C PRO A 51 5.57 -6.89 9.79
N PRO A 52 5.87 -6.30 10.95
CA PRO A 52 5.24 -5.04 11.35
C PRO A 52 5.65 -3.91 10.39
N VAL A 53 4.70 -3.05 10.03
CA VAL A 53 4.98 -1.85 9.22
C VAL A 53 5.71 -0.84 10.10
N THR A 54 6.89 -0.41 9.65
CA THR A 54 7.76 0.53 10.38
C THR A 54 8.07 1.77 9.55
N PRO A 55 8.41 2.92 10.16
CA PRO A 55 8.84 4.10 9.41
C PRO A 55 10.01 3.77 8.47
N GLY A 56 9.88 4.17 7.20
CA GLY A 56 10.86 3.87 6.15
C GLY A 56 10.55 2.61 5.32
N ALA A 57 9.51 1.84 5.69
CA ALA A 57 9.04 0.72 4.87
C ALA A 57 8.51 1.19 3.51
N TYR A 58 8.75 0.38 2.47
CA TYR A 58 8.20 0.60 1.13
C TYR A 58 6.96 -0.27 0.93
N HIS A 59 5.97 0.28 0.22
CA HIS A 59 4.75 -0.42 -0.16
C HIS A 59 4.52 -0.22 -1.65
N ILE A 60 4.17 -1.29 -2.36
CA ILE A 60 3.75 -1.28 -3.75
C ILE A 60 2.22 -1.19 -3.76
N VAL A 61 1.71 -0.04 -4.20
CA VAL A 61 0.27 0.21 -4.31
C VAL A 61 -0.23 -0.30 -5.67
N LEU A 62 -1.33 -1.04 -5.64
CA LEU A 62 -2.08 -1.48 -6.82
C LEU A 62 -3.34 -0.62 -7.00
N ASP A 63 -3.73 -0.45 -8.25
CA ASP A 63 -5.02 0.08 -8.71
C ASP A 63 -6.03 -1.07 -8.94
#